data_AF-A0AAN8WR37-F1
#
_entry.id   AF-A0AAN8WR37-F1
#
_cell.length_a   1.000
_cell.length_b   1.000
_cell.length_c   1.000
_cell.angle_alpha   90.00
_cell.angle_beta   90.00
_cell.angle_gamma   90.00
#
_symmetry.space_group_name_H-M   'P 1'
#
loop_
_entity.id
_entity.type
_entity.pdbx_description
1 polymer ?
#
loop_
_entity_poly.entity_id
_entity_poly.type
_entity_poly.pdbx_seq_one_letter_code
_entity_poly.pdbx_strand_id
1 'polypeptide(L)'
;MNVDELLVGARWERLREVMANLWNVSTDQIFVTSLTSAIHRGDRMPARPDQKEGVYVSYGSSTNFSKALFELEKEVEPLWDHQPCPPYFKKTSYERFFRHKGFAVDWCSFKMVSLNIKVKNRIFLLNLGSFPLVTETYTVSKEILDCGERSVSMNNDVDEQS
;
A
#
# COMPACT_ATOMS: atom_id res chain seq x y z
N MET A 1 0.35 -8.23 -10.08
CA MET A 1 1.33 -8.71 -9.09
C MET A 1 0.67 -9.65 -8.09
N ASN A 2 1.37 -10.67 -7.59
CA ASN A 2 0.96 -11.51 -6.46
C ASN A 2 1.93 -11.36 -5.27
N VAL A 3 1.69 -12.07 -4.16
CA VAL A 3 2.51 -11.96 -2.93
C VAL A 3 3.97 -12.31 -3.20
N ASP A 4 4.23 -13.42 -3.89
CA ASP A 4 5.59 -13.89 -4.16
C ASP A 4 6.37 -12.88 -5.02
N GLU A 5 5.74 -12.35 -6.07
CA GLU A 5 6.31 -11.35 -6.96
C GLU A 5 6.60 -10.01 -6.25
N LEU A 6 5.86 -9.67 -5.19
CA LEU A 6 6.10 -8.48 -4.39
C LEU A 6 7.32 -8.66 -3.48
N LEU A 7 7.50 -9.86 -2.92
CA LEU A 7 8.58 -10.18 -1.98
C LEU A 7 9.93 -10.41 -2.66
N VAL A 8 9.96 -10.65 -3.97
CA VAL A 8 11.19 -10.89 -4.72
C VAL A 8 11.91 -9.59 -5.12
N GLY A 9 13.22 -9.57 -4.90
CA GLY A 9 14.12 -8.49 -5.33
C GLY A 9 13.86 -7.17 -4.59
N ALA A 10 14.11 -6.05 -5.28
CA ALA A 10 13.95 -4.71 -4.71
C ALA A 10 12.51 -4.15 -4.81
N ARG A 11 11.50 -4.97 -5.15
CA ARG A 11 10.10 -4.50 -5.25
C ARG A 11 9.55 -4.12 -3.88
N TRP A 12 9.71 -5.02 -2.91
CA TRP A 12 9.33 -4.76 -1.53
C TRP A 12 9.91 -3.44 -1.00
N GLU A 13 11.21 -3.24 -1.19
CA GLU A 13 11.89 -2.06 -0.67
C GLU A 13 11.39 -0.76 -1.29
N ARG A 14 11.21 -0.75 -2.61
CA ARG A 14 10.64 0.40 -3.33
C ARG A 14 9.25 0.76 -2.84
N LEU A 15 8.43 -0.24 -2.51
CA LEU A 15 7.08 -0.01 -2.00
C LEU A 15 7.13 0.58 -0.58
N ARG A 16 7.99 0.05 0.30
CA ARG A 16 8.20 0.60 1.65
C ARG A 16 8.70 2.04 1.60
N GLU A 17 9.62 2.34 0.69
CA GLU A 17 10.16 3.69 0.49
C GLU A 17 9.07 4.70 0.09
N VAL A 18 8.16 4.33 -0.82
CA VAL A 18 7.02 5.21 -1.20
C VAL A 18 6.14 5.49 0.01
N MET A 19 5.82 4.47 0.80
CA MET A 19 5.03 4.63 2.01
C MET A 19 5.74 5.49 3.05
N ALA A 20 7.05 5.31 3.24
CA ALA A 20 7.86 6.10 4.17
C ALA A 20 7.88 7.58 3.80
N ASN A 21 8.07 7.87 2.51
CA ASN A 21 7.99 9.23 1.98
C ASN A 21 6.61 9.85 2.17
N LEU A 22 5.53 9.09 1.91
CA LEU A 22 4.16 9.56 2.07
C LEU A 22 3.83 9.83 3.55
N TRP A 23 4.27 8.95 4.45
CA TRP A 23 4.07 9.08 5.90
C TRP A 23 5.05 10.07 6.55
N ASN A 24 6.06 10.55 5.81
CA ASN A 24 7.10 11.46 6.29
C ASN A 24 7.88 10.89 7.50
N VAL A 25 8.35 9.65 7.35
CA VAL A 25 9.13 8.90 8.34
C VAL A 25 10.30 8.18 7.69
N SER A 26 11.25 7.67 8.47
CA SER A 26 12.26 6.77 7.92
C SER A 26 11.64 5.42 7.57
N THR A 27 12.21 4.73 6.57
CA THR A 27 11.75 3.39 6.17
C THR A 27 11.80 2.39 7.34
N ASP A 28 12.74 2.56 8.28
CA ASP A 28 12.88 1.72 9.48
C ASP A 28 11.76 1.91 10.51
N GLN A 29 11.04 3.03 10.45
CA GLN A 29 9.87 3.30 11.30
C GLN A 29 8.57 2.70 10.73
N ILE A 30 8.62 2.20 9.49
CA ILE A 30 7.51 1.50 8.86
C ILE A 30 7.71 -0.02 9.00
N PHE A 31 6.73 -0.66 9.62
CA PHE A 31 6.62 -2.11 9.67
C PHE A 31 5.36 -2.57 8.94
N VAL A 32 5.34 -3.83 8.52
CA VAL A 32 4.16 -4.42 7.88
C VAL A 32 3.38 -5.23 8.88
N THR A 33 2.10 -4.92 9.00
CA THR A 33 1.18 -5.57 9.94
C THR A 33 0.37 -6.68 9.28
N SER A 34 0.16 -6.60 7.95
CA SER A 34 -0.53 -7.62 7.17
C SER A 34 -0.04 -7.63 5.73
N LEU A 35 0.07 -8.83 5.15
CA LEU A 35 0.34 -9.06 3.74
C LEU A 35 -0.48 -10.25 3.27
N THR A 36 -1.44 -10.02 2.38
CA THR A 36 -2.44 -11.03 2.01
C THR A 36 -2.78 -10.94 0.52
N SER A 37 -2.99 -12.06 -0.16
CA SER A 37 -3.49 -12.06 -1.53
C SER A 37 -4.93 -11.54 -1.59
N ALA A 38 -5.33 -10.96 -2.72
CA ALA A 38 -6.69 -10.46 -2.88
C ALA A 38 -7.74 -11.57 -2.80
N ILE A 39 -7.42 -12.74 -3.37
CA ILE A 39 -8.29 -13.93 -3.35
C ILE A 39 -8.59 -14.37 -1.91
N HIS A 40 -7.60 -14.34 -1.01
CA HIS A 40 -7.82 -14.68 0.41
C HIS A 40 -8.72 -13.68 1.14
N ARG A 41 -8.88 -12.45 0.62
CA ARG A 41 -9.80 -11.45 1.16
C ARG A 41 -11.22 -11.57 0.58
N GLY A 42 -11.45 -12.53 -0.31
CA GLY A 42 -12.74 -12.76 -0.96
C GLY A 42 -12.90 -12.06 -2.31
N ASP A 43 -11.83 -11.47 -2.85
CA ASP A 43 -11.88 -10.91 -4.21
C ASP A 43 -11.94 -12.00 -5.26
N ARG A 44 -12.44 -11.63 -6.44
CA ARG A 44 -12.58 -12.55 -7.56
C ARG A 44 -11.22 -12.94 -8.10
N MET A 45 -11.04 -14.24 -8.32
CA MET A 45 -9.88 -14.74 -9.04
C MET A 45 -9.86 -14.15 -10.47
N PRO A 46 -8.69 -13.69 -10.95
CA PRO A 46 -8.60 -13.18 -12.31
C PRO A 46 -9.05 -14.22 -13.34
N ALA A 47 -9.84 -13.79 -14.32
CA ALA A 47 -10.39 -14.68 -15.33
C ALA A 47 -9.33 -15.17 -16.32
N ARG A 48 -8.20 -14.46 -16.43
CA ARG A 48 -7.11 -14.79 -17.34
C ARG A 48 -5.82 -15.06 -16.58
N PRO A 49 -4.98 -16.01 -17.04
CA PRO A 49 -3.76 -16.38 -16.35
C PRO A 49 -2.65 -15.31 -16.41
N ASP A 50 -2.73 -14.37 -17.36
CA ASP A 50 -1.84 -13.21 -17.45
C ASP A 50 -2.16 -12.12 -16.41
N GLN A 51 -3.40 -12.08 -15.93
CA GLN A 51 -3.83 -11.17 -14.88
C GLN A 51 -3.49 -11.76 -13.52
N LYS A 52 -2.99 -10.90 -12.65
CA LYS A 52 -2.56 -11.31 -11.31
C LYS A 52 -3.63 -10.97 -10.28
N GLU A 53 -3.65 -11.77 -9.22
CA GLU A 53 -4.63 -11.64 -8.13
C GLU A 53 -4.61 -10.29 -7.42
N GLY A 54 -3.46 -9.62 -7.33
CA GLY A 54 -3.31 -8.43 -6.50
C GLY A 54 -3.00 -8.78 -5.05
N VAL A 55 -2.52 -7.78 -4.33
CA VAL A 55 -2.00 -7.94 -2.96
C VAL A 55 -2.51 -6.84 -2.07
N TYR A 56 -2.98 -7.22 -0.88
CA TYR A 56 -3.26 -6.31 0.21
C TYR A 56 -2.04 -6.19 1.12
N VAL A 57 -1.59 -4.97 1.36
CA VAL A 57 -0.52 -4.66 2.32
C VAL A 57 -1.05 -3.68 3.34
N SER A 58 -0.81 -4.00 4.62
CA SER A 58 -1.06 -3.10 5.73
C SER A 58 0.27 -2.69 6.37
N TYR A 59 0.46 -1.38 6.50
CA TYR A 59 1.65 -0.76 7.09
C TYR A 59 1.31 -0.18 8.45
N GLY A 60 2.28 -0.22 9.37
CA GLY A 60 2.21 0.36 10.68
C GLY A 60 3.37 1.33 10.96
N SER A 61 3.10 2.35 11.76
CA SER A 61 4.11 3.22 12.37
C SER A 61 3.71 3.61 13.80
N SER A 62 4.70 3.93 14.63
CA SER A 62 4.50 4.56 15.96
C SER A 62 4.37 6.09 15.88
N THR A 63 4.46 6.67 14.68
CA THR A 63 4.31 8.10 14.44
C THR A 63 2.93 8.42 13.89
N ASN A 64 2.43 9.61 14.21
CA ASN A 64 1.18 10.12 13.66
C ASN A 64 1.20 10.16 12.13
N PHE A 65 0.02 10.06 11.52
CA PHE A 65 -0.14 10.21 10.09
C PHE A 65 0.33 11.60 9.62
N SER A 66 0.98 11.64 8.47
CA SER A 66 1.36 12.89 7.81
C SER A 66 0.14 13.60 7.23
N LYS A 67 0.27 14.90 6.96
CA LYS A 67 -0.72 15.66 6.20
C LYS A 67 -1.02 15.02 4.84
N ALA A 68 -0.01 14.48 4.18
CA ALA A 68 -0.13 13.85 2.88
C ALA A 68 -1.03 12.59 2.92
N LEU A 69 -0.94 11.80 3.99
CA LEU A 69 -1.83 10.66 4.21
C LEU A 69 -3.28 11.08 4.45
N PHE A 70 -3.51 12.15 5.22
CA PHE A 70 -4.86 12.71 5.41
C PHE A 70 -5.46 13.28 4.12
N GLU A 71 -4.65 13.99 3.33
CA GLU A 71 -5.08 14.49 2.01
C GLU A 71 -5.43 13.34 1.07
N LEU A 72 -4.60 12.30 1.04
CA LEU A 72 -4.87 11.09 0.26
C LEU A 72 -6.16 10.41 0.69
N GLU A 73 -6.39 10.21 2.00
CA GLU A 73 -7.64 9.62 2.50
C GLU A 73 -8.86 10.42 2.05
N LYS A 74 -8.81 11.75 2.16
CA LYS A 74 -9.88 12.64 1.70
C LYS A 74 -10.13 12.57 0.19
N GLU A 75 -9.09 12.37 -0.61
CA GLU A 75 -9.23 12.18 -2.07
C GLU A 75 -9.92 10.86 -2.42
N VAL A 76 -9.67 9.81 -1.64
CA VAL A 76 -10.20 8.46 -1.90
C VAL A 76 -11.51 8.16 -1.15
N GLU A 77 -11.89 8.93 -0.15
CA GLU A 77 -13.13 8.73 0.61
C GLU A 77 -14.37 8.57 -0.29
N PRO A 78 -14.57 9.38 -1.37
CA PRO A 78 -15.70 9.20 -2.29
C PRO A 78 -15.69 7.86 -3.05
N LEU A 79 -14.56 7.14 -3.07
CA LEU A 79 -14.46 5.84 -3.72
C LEU A 79 -15.00 4.68 -2.91
N TRP A 80 -15.11 4.84 -1.59
CA TRP A 80 -15.46 3.73 -0.71
C TRP A 80 -16.87 3.20 -0.95
N ASP A 81 -17.76 4.03 -1.49
CA ASP A 81 -19.14 3.68 -1.83
C ASP A 81 -19.27 3.03 -3.21
N HIS A 82 -18.20 2.97 -4.01
CA HIS A 82 -18.21 2.37 -5.34
C HIS A 82 -17.82 0.89 -5.28
N GLN A 83 -18.82 0.01 -5.34
CA GLN A 83 -18.64 -1.43 -5.53
C GLN A 83 -19.39 -1.89 -6.79
N PRO A 84 -18.69 -2.43 -7.81
CA PRO A 84 -17.24 -2.67 -7.88
C PRO A 84 -16.42 -1.38 -7.99
N CYS A 85 -15.15 -1.44 -7.55
CA CYS A 85 -14.23 -0.32 -7.73
C CYS A 85 -14.12 0.01 -9.24
N PRO A 86 -14.23 1.28 -9.66
CA PRO A 86 -14.19 1.58 -11.07
C PRO A 86 -12.78 1.32 -11.65
N PRO A 87 -12.66 0.59 -12.77
CA PRO A 87 -11.37 0.08 -13.28
C PRO A 87 -10.37 1.16 -13.76
N TYR A 88 -10.83 2.41 -13.89
CA TYR A 88 -10.00 3.54 -14.36
C TYR A 88 -10.22 4.78 -13.50
N PHE A 89 -10.33 4.63 -12.18
CA PHE A 89 -10.68 5.78 -11.36
C PHE A 89 -9.53 6.80 -11.22
N LYS A 90 -9.96 8.03 -10.93
CA LYS A 90 -9.23 9.29 -10.89
C LYS A 90 -7.86 9.12 -10.22
N LYS A 91 -6.81 9.52 -10.94
CA LYS A 91 -5.45 9.60 -10.43
C LYS A 91 -5.46 10.43 -9.15
N THR A 92 -5.22 9.82 -8.00
CA THR A 92 -4.97 10.58 -6.77
C THR A 92 -3.69 11.39 -6.96
N SER A 93 -3.55 12.49 -6.25
CA SER A 93 -2.36 13.34 -6.33
C SER A 93 -1.07 12.58 -5.95
N TYR A 94 -1.21 11.49 -5.20
CA TYR A 94 -0.14 10.62 -4.74
C TYR A 94 0.12 9.38 -5.61
N GLU A 95 -0.75 9.06 -6.56
CA GLU A 95 -0.58 7.90 -7.45
C GLU A 95 0.71 7.93 -8.27
N ARG A 96 1.16 9.14 -8.64
CA ARG A 96 2.42 9.34 -9.36
C ARG A 96 3.63 8.74 -8.63
N PHE A 97 3.65 8.73 -7.29
CA PHE A 97 4.78 8.20 -6.52
C PHE A 97 4.86 6.68 -6.61
N PHE A 98 3.71 6.01 -6.58
CA PHE A 98 3.61 4.56 -6.75
C PHE A 98 3.93 4.16 -8.20
N ARG A 99 3.36 4.85 -9.19
CA ARG A 99 3.62 4.58 -10.61
C ARG A 99 5.09 4.75 -10.98
N HIS A 100 5.75 5.80 -10.45
CA HIS A 100 7.19 6.01 -10.70
C HIS A 100 8.06 4.86 -10.18
N LYS A 101 7.59 4.11 -9.19
CA LYS A 101 8.27 2.93 -8.65
C LYS A 101 7.78 1.60 -9.25
N GLY A 102 6.85 1.66 -10.21
CA GLY A 102 6.33 0.51 -10.95
C GLY A 102 5.11 -0.16 -10.30
N PHE A 103 4.36 0.56 -9.47
CA PHE A 103 3.15 0.05 -8.81
C PHE A 103 1.89 0.73 -9.34
N ALA A 104 0.86 -0.08 -9.60
CA ALA A 104 -0.50 0.37 -9.82
C ALA A 104 -1.32 0.00 -8.58
N VAL A 105 -2.22 0.90 -8.19
CA VAL A 105 -2.74 0.97 -6.83
C VAL A 105 -4.25 1.15 -6.89
N ASP A 106 -5.00 0.30 -6.18
CA ASP A 106 -6.45 0.42 -6.11
C ASP A 106 -6.86 1.30 -4.93
N TRP A 107 -7.28 2.52 -5.21
CA TRP A 107 -7.66 3.52 -4.22
C TRP A 107 -8.95 3.24 -3.45
N CYS A 108 -9.85 2.38 -3.95
CA CYS A 108 -11.13 2.09 -3.30
C CYS A 108 -10.98 1.40 -1.94
N SER A 109 -9.84 0.75 -1.68
CA SER A 109 -9.56 0.05 -0.42
C SER A 109 -8.57 0.78 0.50
N PHE A 110 -8.07 1.96 0.12
CA PHE A 110 -7.18 2.73 1.00
C PHE A 110 -7.94 3.30 2.19
N LYS A 111 -7.52 2.94 3.40
CA LYS A 111 -8.08 3.44 4.66
C LYS A 111 -6.98 3.59 5.71
N MET A 112 -7.09 4.65 6.50
CA MET A 112 -6.27 4.86 7.69
C MET A 112 -7.01 4.40 8.93
N VAL A 113 -6.29 3.77 9.85
CA VAL A 113 -6.84 3.29 11.13
C VAL A 113 -5.87 3.67 12.23
N SER A 114 -6.32 4.48 13.20
CA SER A 114 -5.57 4.69 14.44
C SER A 114 -5.96 3.62 15.46
N LEU A 115 -5.00 2.78 15.84
CA LEU A 115 -5.18 1.80 16.91
C LEU A 115 -4.69 2.39 18.22
N ASN A 116 -5.65 2.70 19.10
CA ASN A 116 -5.36 3.03 20.49
C ASN A 116 -5.21 1.72 21.28
N ILE A 117 -4.04 1.07 21.15
CA ILE A 117 -3.76 -0.17 21.88
C ILE A 117 -3.49 0.18 23.35
N LYS A 118 -4.52 0.04 24.19
CA LYS A 118 -4.35 0.04 25.65
C LYS A 118 -3.71 -1.27 26.05
N VAL A 119 -2.40 -1.26 26.26
CA VAL A 119 -1.69 -2.41 26.83
C VAL A 119 -2.20 -2.62 28.26
N LYS A 120 -3.09 -3.61 28.47
CA LYS A 120 -3.41 -4.09 29.81
C LYS A 120 -2.21 -4.87 30.33
N ASN A 121 -1.38 -4.19 31.12
CA ASN A 121 -0.32 -4.80 31.91
C ASN A 121 -0.89 -5.96 32.75
N ARG A 122 -0.60 -7.21 32.40
CA ARG A 122 -0.42 -8.28 33.40
C ARG A 122 1.07 -8.32 33.73
N ILE A 123 1.47 -7.49 34.70
CA ILE A 123 2.83 -7.52 35.26
C ILE A 123 2.99 -8.82 36.04
N PHE A 124 4.08 -9.56 35.79
CA PHE A 124 4.81 -10.28 36.82
C PHE A 124 6.23 -9.69 36.88
N LEU A 125 6.41 -8.79 37.86
CA LEU A 125 7.61 -8.26 38.56
C LEU A 125 8.96 -8.28 37.79
N LEU A 126 9.73 -7.20 37.69
CA LEU A 126 10.38 -6.46 38.79
C LEU A 126 10.66 -4.99 38.41
N ASN A 127 10.66 -4.12 39.43
CA ASN A 127 10.89 -2.68 39.44
C ASN A 127 11.86 -2.13 38.38
N LEU A 128 11.32 -1.45 37.36
CA LEU A 128 11.94 -0.29 36.70
C LEU A 128 10.80 0.58 36.15
N GLY A 129 10.62 1.78 36.72
CA GLY A 129 9.92 2.93 36.13
C GLY A 129 8.50 2.71 35.57
N SER A 130 7.50 3.31 36.20
CA SER A 130 6.17 3.46 35.61
C SER A 130 6.23 4.33 34.34
N PHE A 131 6.41 3.72 33.16
CA PHE A 131 6.20 4.37 31.87
C PHE A 131 4.74 4.21 31.44
N PRO A 132 4.02 5.27 31.06
CA PRO A 132 2.73 5.13 30.42
C PRO A 132 2.95 4.55 29.01
N LEU A 133 2.80 3.23 28.85
CA LEU A 133 2.83 2.55 27.55
C LEU A 133 1.46 2.66 26.87
N VAL A 134 1.16 3.86 26.36
CA VAL A 134 0.21 4.00 25.24
C VAL A 134 1.07 4.07 23.98
N THR A 135 1.22 2.95 23.28
CA THR A 135 1.78 2.96 21.92
C THR A 135 0.60 3.12 20.97
N GLU A 136 0.32 4.36 20.54
CA GLU A 136 -0.59 4.56 19.41
C GLU A 136 0.04 3.93 18.18
N THR A 137 -0.63 2.93 17.63
CA THR A 137 -0.15 2.23 16.43
C THR A 137 -1.04 2.64 15.28
N TYR A 138 -0.46 3.30 14.30
CA TYR A 138 -1.20 3.83 13.17
C TYR A 138 -1.08 2.83 12.02
N THR A 139 -2.20 2.38 11.44
CA THR A 139 -2.22 1.39 10.35
C THR A 139 -2.80 1.97 9.07
N VAL A 140 -2.18 1.67 7.93
CA VAL A 140 -2.69 1.98 6.58
C VAL A 140 -2.88 0.67 5.84
N SER A 141 -4.09 0.37 5.35
CA SER A 141 -4.35 -0.82 4.52
C SER A 141 -4.54 -0.44 3.05
N LYS A 142 -3.97 -1.24 2.14
CA LYS A 142 -3.91 -0.92 0.71
C LYS A 142 -3.99 -2.16 -0.18
N GLU A 143 -4.64 -2.07 -1.33
CA GLU A 143 -4.60 -3.04 -2.43
C GLU A 143 -3.73 -2.56 -3.62
N ILE A 144 -2.94 -3.47 -4.17
CA ILE A 144 -2.07 -3.23 -5.32
C ILE A 144 -2.62 -4.01 -6.51
N LEU A 145 -3.43 -3.36 -7.34
CA LEU A 145 -3.91 -3.96 -8.59
C LEU A 145 -2.89 -3.76 -9.70
N ASP A 146 -2.38 -4.89 -10.15
CA ASP A 146 -1.60 -5.19 -11.35
C ASP A 146 -1.11 -4.02 -12.23
N CYS A 147 0.19 -3.75 -12.19
CA CYS A 147 0.88 -3.08 -13.29
C CYS A 147 1.15 -4.13 -14.38
N GLY A 148 0.32 -4.16 -15.42
CA GLY A 148 0.79 -4.65 -16.70
C GLY A 148 1.95 -3.76 -17.16
N GLU A 149 3.15 -4.32 -17.29
CA GLU A 149 4.19 -3.71 -18.12
C GLU A 149 3.56 -3.52 -19.50
N ARG A 150 3.18 -2.29 -19.86
CA ARG A 150 2.99 -1.96 -21.26
C ARG A 150 4.40 -2.04 -21.85
N SER A 151 4.74 -3.18 -22.43
CA SER A 151 5.84 -3.28 -23.38
C SER A 151 5.67 -2.12 -24.36
N VAL A 152 6.50 -1.09 -24.21
CA VAL A 152 6.68 -0.10 -25.24
C VAL A 152 7.40 -0.84 -26.34
N SER A 153 6.64 -1.42 -27.26
CA SER A 153 7.17 -1.79 -28.57
C SER A 153 7.64 -0.47 -29.20
N MET A 154 8.94 -0.21 -29.12
CA MET A 154 9.58 0.73 -30.04
C MET A 154 9.41 0.10 -31.43
N ASN A 155 8.38 0.55 -32.16
CA ASN A 155 8.37 0.41 -33.61
C ASN A 155 9.56 1.25 -34.08
N ASN A 156 10.66 0.57 -34.40
CA ASN A 156 11.67 1.13 -35.28
C ASN A 156 11.05 1.15 -36.68
N ASP A 157 10.31 2.22 -36.98
CA ASP A 157 10.07 2.59 -38.37
C ASP A 157 11.44 3.01 -38.93
N VAL A 158 12.06 2.07 -39.62
CA VAL A 158 13.21 2.33 -40.49
C VAL A 158 12.65 3.06 -41.69
N ASP A 159 12.79 4.40 -41.69
CA ASP A 159 12.63 5.20 -42.90
C ASP A 159 13.72 4.78 -43.90
N GLU A 160 13.34 3.90 -44.82
CA GLU A 160 14.09 3.58 -46.03
C GLU A 160 13.93 4.76 -47.01
N GLN A 161 14.86 5.72 -46.93
CA GLN A 161 15.01 6.76 -47.94
C GLN A 161 15.67 6.16 -49.19
N SER A 162 14.88 6.09 -50.28
CA SER A 162 15.35 5.98 -51.65
C SER A 162 15.70 7.35 -52.23
#